data_AF-A0A7D8YIK4-F1
#
_entry.id   AF-A0A7D8YIK4-F1
#
_cell.length_a   1.000
_cell.length_b   1.000
_cell.length_c   1.000
_cell.angle_alpha   90.00
_cell.angle_beta   90.00
_cell.angle_gamma   90.00
#
_symmetry.space_group_name_H-M   'P 1'
#
loop_
_entity.id
_entity.type
_entity.pdbx_description
1 polymer ?
#
loop_
_entity_poly.entity_id
_entity_poly.type
_entity_poly.pdbx_seq_one_letter_code
_entity_poly.pdbx_strand_id
1 'polypeptide(L)'
;MEGCFGCWQEAQRADKVAVILLDLRTALKPEYYENISAVLKEIESASRLLRDLYDLFPIYRTRVPVVIYYLNIILPTFQKTMRDMLIYIDNGELPARTRWTLMSQRLSDQGGTTLAQRFVMYCEALVQTVRLLSSTRSPLYDPTTFELLRVRHMRLRKLQNIPGTYAGRREDQHEFSTYSIRCDRPPGADRAAPGAATAKPGRA
;
A
#
# COMPACT_ATOMS: atom_id res chain seq x y z
N MET A 1 11.39 -5.47 11.64
CA MET A 1 10.34 -6.22 10.91
C MET A 1 9.16 -5.31 10.52
N GLU A 2 9.34 -3.98 10.52
CA GLU A 2 8.26 -2.99 10.34
C GLU A 2 7.83 -2.83 8.86
N GLY A 3 8.77 -2.95 7.91
CA GLY A 3 8.45 -2.81 6.48
C GLY A 3 7.50 -3.87 5.93
N CYS A 4 7.49 -5.07 6.52
CA CYS A 4 6.61 -6.16 6.11
C CYS A 4 5.14 -5.87 6.44
N PHE A 5 4.87 -5.22 7.58
CA PHE A 5 3.52 -4.87 7.99
C PHE A 5 2.91 -3.77 7.10
N GLY A 6 3.75 -2.92 6.51
CA GLY A 6 3.34 -1.90 5.56
C GLY A 6 2.65 -2.46 4.31
N CYS A 7 3.10 -3.61 3.79
CA CYS A 7 2.45 -4.24 2.63
C CYS A 7 1.00 -4.63 2.93
N TRP A 8 0.77 -5.30 4.07
CA TRP A 8 -0.57 -5.74 4.44
C TRP A 8 -1.52 -4.57 4.71
N GLN A 9 -1.07 -3.55 5.43
CA GLN A 9 -1.86 -2.34 5.69
C GLN A 9 -2.25 -1.62 4.39
N GLU A 10 -1.32 -1.49 3.46
CA GLU A 10 -1.59 -0.81 2.20
C GLU A 10 -2.44 -1.67 1.25
N ALA A 11 -2.40 -3.00 1.36
CA ALA A 11 -3.36 -3.89 0.69
C ALA A 11 -4.80 -3.65 1.19
N GLN A 12 -4.99 -3.54 2.52
CA GLN A 12 -6.30 -3.22 3.07
C GLN A 12 -6.81 -1.83 2.65
N ARG A 13 -5.91 -0.85 2.61
CA ARG A 13 -6.24 0.48 2.08
C ARG A 13 -6.65 0.40 0.62
N ALA A 14 -5.98 -0.44 -0.17
CA ALA A 14 -6.30 -0.65 -1.56
C ALA A 14 -7.68 -1.26 -1.77
N ASP A 15 -8.05 -2.27 -0.99
CA ASP A 15 -9.41 -2.81 -1.02
C ASP A 15 -10.47 -1.76 -0.68
N LYS A 16 -10.24 -0.95 0.36
CA LYS A 16 -11.18 0.12 0.74
C LYS A 16 -11.40 1.09 -0.42
N VAL A 17 -10.33 1.53 -1.08
CA VAL A 17 -10.42 2.42 -2.24
C VAL A 17 -11.12 1.73 -3.42
N ALA A 18 -10.83 0.45 -3.68
CA ALA A 18 -11.44 -0.31 -4.76
C ALA A 18 -12.97 -0.40 -4.59
N VAL A 19 -13.45 -0.70 -3.38
CA VAL A 19 -14.89 -0.75 -3.06
C VAL A 19 -15.55 0.59 -3.35
N ILE A 20 -14.99 1.70 -2.83
CA ILE A 20 -15.57 3.03 -3.04
C ILE A 20 -15.55 3.42 -4.53
N LEU A 21 -14.50 3.07 -5.27
CA LEU A 21 -14.41 3.33 -6.71
C LEU A 21 -15.40 2.49 -7.52
N LEU A 22 -15.69 1.26 -7.10
CA LEU A 22 -16.69 0.43 -7.74
C LEU A 22 -18.09 1.06 -7.57
N ASP A 23 -18.42 1.51 -6.37
CA ASP A 23 -19.67 2.23 -6.11
C ASP A 23 -19.72 3.52 -6.94
N LEU A 24 -18.62 4.29 -6.95
CA LEU A 24 -18.50 5.51 -7.74
C LEU A 24 -18.73 5.24 -9.24
N ARG A 25 -18.17 4.14 -9.78
CA ARG A 25 -18.38 3.74 -11.18
C ARG A 25 -19.86 3.53 -11.48
N THR A 26 -20.62 2.86 -10.60
CA THR A 26 -22.05 2.62 -10.82
C THR A 26 -22.90 3.88 -10.79
N ALA A 27 -22.44 4.94 -10.11
CA ALA A 27 -23.10 6.24 -10.06
C ALA A 27 -22.73 7.17 -11.23
N LEU A 28 -21.73 6.82 -12.04
CA LEU A 28 -21.24 7.62 -13.16
C LEU A 28 -21.90 7.22 -14.49
N LYS A 29 -21.78 8.11 -15.48
CA LYS A 29 -22.19 7.81 -16.86
C LYS A 29 -21.22 6.83 -17.54
N PRO A 30 -21.68 6.06 -18.55
CA PRO A 30 -20.85 5.10 -19.28
C PRO A 30 -19.56 5.68 -19.88
N GLU A 31 -19.55 6.97 -20.23
CA GLU A 31 -18.38 7.69 -20.75
C GLU A 31 -17.15 7.64 -19.81
N TYR A 32 -17.35 7.43 -18.51
CA TYR A 32 -16.25 7.32 -17.54
C TYR A 32 -15.82 5.88 -17.26
N TYR A 33 -16.55 4.88 -17.77
CA TYR A 33 -16.40 3.48 -17.36
C TYR A 33 -15.04 2.90 -17.70
N GLU A 34 -14.48 3.20 -18.87
CA GLU A 34 -13.17 2.68 -19.26
C GLU A 34 -12.07 3.21 -18.33
N ASN A 35 -12.05 4.52 -18.10
CA ASN A 35 -11.02 5.17 -17.29
C ASN A 35 -11.06 4.73 -15.82
N ILE A 36 -12.26 4.65 -15.22
CA ILE A 36 -12.39 4.18 -13.83
C ILE A 36 -12.11 2.69 -13.70
N SER A 37 -12.51 1.86 -14.68
CA SER A 37 -12.23 0.42 -14.66
C SER A 37 -10.74 0.13 -14.81
N ALA A 38 -10.01 0.92 -15.60
CA ALA A 38 -8.57 0.81 -15.72
C ALA A 38 -7.87 1.05 -14.37
N VAL A 39 -8.25 2.13 -13.66
CA VAL A 39 -7.70 2.43 -12.32
C VAL A 39 -8.10 1.34 -11.31
N LEU A 40 -9.37 0.94 -11.30
CA LEU A 40 -9.89 -0.08 -10.39
C LEU A 40 -9.14 -1.41 -10.53
N LYS A 41 -8.98 -1.90 -11.76
CA LYS A 41 -8.27 -3.15 -12.07
C LYS A 41 -6.85 -3.14 -11.49
N GLU A 42 -6.13 -2.04 -11.66
CA GLU A 42 -4.75 -1.95 -11.18
C GLU A 42 -4.68 -1.81 -9.66
N ILE A 43 -5.65 -1.14 -9.00
CA ILE A 43 -5.72 -1.09 -7.53
C ILE A 43 -5.97 -2.48 -6.94
N GLU A 44 -6.91 -3.24 -7.51
CA GLU A 44 -7.16 -4.62 -7.09
C GLU A 44 -5.95 -5.51 -7.31
N SER A 45 -5.23 -5.31 -8.42
CA SER A 45 -3.99 -6.02 -8.72
C SER A 45 -2.90 -5.71 -7.70
N ALA A 46 -2.69 -4.43 -7.39
CA ALA A 46 -1.74 -3.99 -6.37
C ALA A 46 -2.08 -4.57 -4.99
N SER A 47 -3.37 -4.58 -4.61
CA SER A 47 -3.83 -5.17 -3.36
C SER A 47 -3.46 -6.65 -3.24
N ARG A 48 -3.74 -7.45 -4.28
CA ARG A 48 -3.35 -8.87 -4.34
C ARG A 48 -1.84 -9.05 -4.22
N LEU A 49 -1.06 -8.32 -5.01
CA LEU A 49 0.41 -8.40 -4.99
C LEU A 49 1.01 -8.03 -3.63
N LEU A 50 0.43 -7.06 -2.93
CA LEU A 50 0.87 -6.66 -1.59
C LEU A 50 0.60 -7.75 -0.54
N ARG A 51 -0.52 -8.48 -0.66
CA ARG A 51 -0.79 -9.66 0.18
C ARG A 51 0.16 -10.80 -0.13
N ASP A 52 0.35 -11.10 -1.41
CA ASP A 52 1.28 -12.13 -1.85
C ASP A 52 2.69 -11.85 -1.28
N LEU A 53 3.17 -10.60 -1.37
CA LEU A 53 4.44 -10.20 -0.76
C LEU A 53 4.47 -10.45 0.75
N TYR A 54 3.41 -10.08 1.46
CA TYR A 54 3.31 -10.30 2.91
C TYR A 54 3.40 -11.78 3.26
N ASP A 55 2.66 -12.63 2.56
CA ASP A 55 2.62 -14.07 2.78
C ASP A 55 3.95 -14.76 2.42
N LEU A 56 4.72 -14.19 1.49
CA LEU A 56 6.03 -14.71 1.07
C LEU A 56 7.19 -14.28 1.99
N PHE A 57 7.07 -13.21 2.79
CA PHE A 57 8.16 -12.75 3.65
C PHE A 57 8.64 -13.81 4.68
N PRO A 58 7.75 -14.56 5.36
CA PRO A 58 8.17 -15.61 6.29
C PRO A 58 8.89 -16.78 5.59
N ILE A 59 8.60 -17.01 4.31
CA ILE A 59 9.16 -18.11 3.51
C ILE A 59 10.58 -17.73 3.04
N TYR A 60 10.78 -16.51 2.55
CA TYR A 60 12.03 -16.07 1.93
C TYR A 60 12.82 -15.07 2.79
N ARG A 61 12.92 -15.32 4.11
CA ARG A 61 13.52 -14.41 5.10
C ARG A 61 14.88 -13.83 4.71
N THR A 62 15.74 -14.63 4.08
CA THR A 62 17.11 -14.21 3.69
C THR A 62 17.12 -13.13 2.61
N ARG A 63 16.06 -13.01 1.81
CA ARG A 63 15.95 -12.03 0.71
C ARG A 63 15.12 -10.80 1.06
N VAL A 64 14.39 -10.86 2.18
CA VAL A 64 13.56 -9.75 2.67
C VAL A 64 14.34 -8.43 2.76
N PRO A 65 15.60 -8.36 3.24
CA PRO A 65 16.33 -7.09 3.29
C PRO A 65 16.51 -6.42 1.92
N VAL A 66 16.73 -7.20 0.86
CA VAL A 66 16.89 -6.67 -0.51
C VAL A 66 15.57 -6.09 -1.02
N VAL A 67 14.46 -6.77 -0.74
CA VAL A 67 13.12 -6.33 -1.15
C VAL A 67 12.67 -5.10 -0.36
N ILE A 68 12.98 -5.02 0.93
CA ILE A 68 12.65 -3.87 1.78
C ILE A 68 13.25 -2.57 1.22
N TYR A 69 14.45 -2.62 0.63
CA TYR A 69 15.06 -1.44 -0.01
C TYR A 69 14.15 -0.83 -1.07
N TYR A 70 13.55 -1.65 -1.95
CA TYR A 70 12.63 -1.18 -2.98
C TYR A 70 11.27 -0.78 -2.40
N LEU A 71 10.75 -1.55 -1.43
CA LEU A 71 9.47 -1.24 -0.78
C LEU A 71 9.50 0.09 -0.03
N ASN A 72 10.63 0.48 0.57
CA ASN A 72 10.82 1.79 1.23
C ASN A 72 10.72 2.98 0.26
N ILE A 73 10.83 2.72 -1.04
CA ILE A 73 10.66 3.72 -2.10
C ILE A 73 9.22 3.68 -2.62
N ILE A 74 8.69 2.48 -2.89
CA ILE A 74 7.39 2.27 -3.51
C ILE A 74 6.24 2.57 -2.54
N LEU A 75 6.24 1.95 -1.35
CA LEU A 75 5.11 2.01 -0.41
C LEU A 75 4.74 3.44 0.03
N PRO A 76 5.67 4.36 0.35
CA PRO A 76 5.29 5.72 0.71
C PRO A 76 4.55 6.45 -0.42
N THR A 77 4.98 6.28 -1.66
CA THR A 77 4.33 6.90 -2.84
C THR A 77 2.95 6.30 -3.09
N PHE A 78 2.82 4.98 -2.94
CA PHE A 78 1.56 4.26 -3.02
C PHE A 78 0.58 4.74 -1.93
N GLN A 79 1.00 4.71 -0.66
CA GLN A 79 0.22 5.16 0.48
C GLN A 79 -0.26 6.61 0.32
N LYS A 80 0.61 7.53 -0.11
CA LYS A 80 0.25 8.92 -0.36
C LYS A 80 -0.83 9.02 -1.43
N THR A 81 -0.65 8.31 -2.55
CA THR A 81 -1.64 8.27 -3.65
C THR A 81 -2.99 7.79 -3.15
N MET A 82 -3.03 6.69 -2.39
CA MET A 82 -4.27 6.11 -1.87
C MET A 82 -4.98 7.02 -0.86
N ARG A 83 -4.23 7.66 0.03
CA ARG A 83 -4.78 8.65 0.96
C ARG A 83 -5.34 9.87 0.24
N ASP A 84 -4.61 10.36 -0.77
CA ASP A 84 -5.05 11.50 -1.57
C ASP A 84 -6.32 11.17 -2.35
N MET A 85 -6.46 9.94 -2.87
CA MET A 85 -7.70 9.48 -3.50
C MET A 85 -8.87 9.48 -2.52
N LEU A 86 -8.67 8.96 -1.30
CA LEU A 86 -9.71 8.92 -0.26
C LEU A 86 -10.28 10.30 0.08
N ILE A 87 -9.45 11.35 0.08
CA ILE A 87 -9.91 12.73 0.32
C ILE A 87 -11.01 13.15 -0.66
N TYR A 88 -10.96 12.67 -1.91
CA TYR A 88 -11.94 13.01 -2.93
C TYR A 88 -13.12 12.03 -2.97
N ILE A 89 -12.85 10.73 -2.94
CA ILE A 89 -13.91 9.73 -3.16
C ILE A 89 -14.81 9.52 -1.95
N ASP A 90 -14.29 9.73 -0.74
CA ASP A 90 -15.02 9.61 0.54
C ASP A 90 -15.82 10.89 0.87
N ASN A 91 -15.66 11.96 0.06
CA ASN A 91 -16.39 13.21 0.28
C ASN A 91 -17.83 13.12 -0.23
N GLY A 92 -18.76 12.73 0.65
CA GLY A 92 -20.18 12.61 0.36
C GLY A 92 -20.90 13.91 -0.04
N GLU A 93 -20.30 15.08 0.19
CA GLU A 93 -20.89 16.37 -0.20
C GLU A 93 -20.77 16.63 -1.70
N LEU A 94 -19.81 15.97 -2.36
CA LEU A 94 -19.55 16.17 -3.77
C LEU A 94 -20.30 15.15 -4.64
N PRO A 95 -20.93 15.60 -5.76
CA PRO A 95 -21.48 14.69 -6.76
C PRO A 95 -20.44 13.70 -7.27
N ALA A 96 -20.87 12.47 -7.60
CA ALA A 96 -19.99 11.39 -8.07
C ALA A 96 -19.06 11.82 -9.22
N ARG A 97 -19.60 12.55 -10.21
CA ARG A 97 -18.82 13.12 -11.32
C ARG A 97 -17.71 14.05 -10.83
N THR A 98 -18.04 14.97 -9.94
CA THR A 98 -17.09 15.94 -9.38
C THR A 98 -15.99 15.24 -8.58
N ARG A 99 -16.35 14.24 -7.76
CA ARG A 99 -15.38 13.41 -7.04
C ARG A 99 -14.37 12.76 -7.98
N TRP A 100 -14.85 12.07 -9.02
CA TRP A 100 -13.99 11.41 -10.00
C TRP A 100 -13.11 12.38 -10.78
N THR A 101 -13.70 13.44 -11.36
CA THR A 101 -12.98 14.39 -12.21
C THR A 101 -11.91 15.15 -11.42
N LEU A 102 -12.24 15.66 -10.23
CA LEU A 102 -11.27 16.36 -9.40
C LEU A 102 -10.14 15.42 -8.95
N MET A 103 -10.48 14.21 -8.49
CA MET A 103 -9.49 13.22 -8.08
C MET A 103 -8.54 12.90 -9.23
N SER A 104 -9.07 12.44 -10.36
CA SER A 104 -8.27 11.99 -11.50
C SER A 104 -7.38 13.11 -12.05
N GLN A 105 -7.90 14.34 -12.16
CA GLN A 105 -7.13 15.49 -12.62
C GLN A 105 -6.03 15.88 -11.62
N ARG A 106 -6.38 16.12 -10.36
CA ARG A 106 -5.43 16.59 -9.34
C ARG A 106 -4.32 15.59 -9.07
N LEU A 107 -4.66 14.31 -8.99
CA LEU A 107 -3.64 13.28 -8.86
C LEU A 107 -2.80 13.21 -10.13
N SER A 108 -3.35 13.29 -11.34
CA SER A 108 -2.52 13.26 -12.56
C SER A 108 -1.53 14.42 -12.62
N ASP A 109 -1.96 15.63 -12.27
CA ASP A 109 -1.11 16.84 -12.20
C ASP A 109 0.05 16.67 -11.21
N GLN A 110 -0.20 16.04 -10.06
CA GLN A 110 0.82 15.79 -9.03
C GLN A 110 1.94 14.86 -9.50
N GLY A 111 1.72 13.99 -10.50
CA GLY A 111 2.73 12.97 -10.89
C GLY A 111 3.22 13.06 -12.32
N GLY A 112 2.79 14.07 -13.07
CA GLY A 112 3.14 14.24 -14.49
C GLY A 112 2.75 13.06 -15.38
N THR A 113 1.84 12.20 -14.90
CA THR A 113 1.37 10.97 -15.54
C THR A 113 -0.08 10.74 -15.13
N THR A 114 -0.85 10.06 -15.98
CA THR A 114 -2.25 9.74 -15.65
C THR A 114 -2.32 8.84 -14.42
N LEU A 115 -3.43 8.93 -13.68
CA LEU A 115 -3.65 8.09 -12.50
C LEU A 115 -3.57 6.59 -12.84
N ALA A 116 -4.14 6.17 -13.97
CA ALA A 116 -4.05 4.78 -14.43
C ALA A 116 -2.59 4.36 -14.68
N GLN A 117 -1.80 5.17 -15.39
CA GLN A 117 -0.39 4.88 -15.67
C GLN A 117 0.44 4.80 -14.39
N ARG A 118 0.11 5.61 -13.38
CA ARG A 118 0.75 5.53 -12.06
C ARG A 118 0.48 4.18 -11.38
N PHE A 119 -0.74 3.67 -11.46
CA PHE A 119 -1.06 2.35 -10.90
C PHE A 119 -0.44 1.20 -11.67
N VAL A 120 -0.36 1.28 -12.99
CA VAL A 120 0.42 0.32 -13.79
C VAL A 120 1.87 0.27 -13.30
N MET A 121 2.50 1.43 -13.08
CA MET A 121 3.86 1.52 -12.55
C MET A 121 3.99 0.89 -11.14
N TYR A 122 3.00 1.08 -10.26
CA TYR A 122 2.97 0.39 -8.95
C TYR A 122 2.89 -1.13 -9.13
N CYS A 123 1.98 -1.62 -9.95
CA CYS A 123 1.81 -3.05 -10.21
C CYS A 123 3.08 -3.68 -10.79
N GLU A 124 3.68 -3.05 -11.80
CA GLU A 124 4.94 -3.51 -12.41
C GLU A 124 6.05 -3.62 -11.36
N ALA A 125 6.20 -2.61 -10.50
CA ALA A 125 7.20 -2.63 -9.44
C ALA A 125 6.93 -3.72 -8.39
N LEU A 126 5.67 -3.93 -8.00
CA LEU A 126 5.28 -4.98 -7.07
C LEU A 126 5.48 -6.38 -7.67
N VAL A 127 5.19 -6.57 -8.96
CA VAL A 127 5.47 -7.83 -9.68
C VAL A 127 6.97 -8.13 -9.67
N GLN A 128 7.82 -7.15 -9.97
CA GLN A 128 9.28 -7.34 -9.90
C GLN A 128 9.74 -7.64 -8.48
N THR A 129 9.11 -7.03 -7.48
CA THR A 129 9.37 -7.29 -6.05
C THR A 129 9.04 -8.73 -5.67
N VAL A 130 7.88 -9.25 -6.09
CA VAL A 130 7.47 -10.65 -5.87
C VAL A 130 8.46 -11.59 -6.54
N ARG A 131 8.83 -11.32 -7.79
CA ARG A 131 9.78 -12.14 -8.55
C ARG A 131 11.16 -12.18 -7.88
N LEU A 132 11.66 -11.03 -7.42
CA LEU A 132 12.91 -10.93 -6.69
C LEU A 132 12.88 -11.73 -5.39
N LEU A 133 11.78 -11.67 -4.64
CA LEU A 133 11.59 -12.41 -3.39
C LEU A 133 11.59 -13.91 -3.64
N SER A 134 10.76 -14.38 -4.58
CA SER A 134 10.58 -15.80 -4.87
C SER A 134 11.78 -16.46 -5.56
N SER A 135 12.38 -15.79 -6.56
CA SER A 135 13.57 -16.31 -7.25
C SER A 135 14.35 -15.21 -7.97
N THR A 136 15.55 -14.89 -7.46
CA THR A 136 16.51 -14.00 -8.12
C THR A 136 17.00 -14.53 -9.48
N ARG A 137 16.85 -15.84 -9.73
CA ARG A 137 17.15 -16.50 -11.02
C ARG A 137 15.90 -16.69 -11.89
N SER A 138 14.77 -16.09 -11.52
CA SER A 138 13.58 -16.15 -12.36
C SER A 138 13.91 -15.52 -13.71
N PRO A 139 13.66 -16.20 -14.84
CA PRO A 139 13.85 -15.60 -16.16
C PRO A 139 12.90 -14.41 -16.40
N LEU A 140 11.90 -14.25 -15.53
CA LEU A 140 10.95 -13.15 -15.56
C LEU A 140 11.37 -11.95 -14.68
N TYR A 141 12.39 -12.11 -13.84
CA TYR A 141 12.96 -11.00 -13.09
C TYR A 141 13.94 -10.24 -13.99
N ASP A 142 13.66 -8.96 -14.22
CA ASP A 142 14.58 -8.08 -14.95
C ASP A 142 15.09 -6.97 -14.02
N PRO A 143 16.36 -7.04 -13.58
CA PRO A 143 16.94 -6.02 -12.71
C PRO A 143 16.99 -4.64 -13.38
N THR A 144 17.11 -4.58 -14.71
CA THR A 144 17.18 -3.32 -15.46
C THR A 144 15.84 -2.58 -15.39
N THR A 145 14.75 -3.28 -15.70
CA THR A 145 13.40 -2.72 -15.57
C THR A 145 13.10 -2.34 -14.12
N PHE A 146 13.50 -3.15 -13.14
CA PHE A 146 13.20 -2.84 -11.75
C PHE A 146 13.93 -1.59 -11.25
N GLU A 147 15.18 -1.40 -11.67
CA GLU A 147 15.94 -0.19 -11.37
C GLU A 147 15.37 1.05 -12.06
N LEU A 148 14.90 0.92 -13.30
CA LEU A 148 14.18 2.00 -14.00
C LEU A 148 12.89 2.39 -13.26
N LEU A 149 12.12 1.40 -12.81
CA LEU A 149 10.92 1.63 -11.99
C LEU A 149 11.28 2.34 -10.68
N ARG A 150 12.36 1.94 -10.01
CA ARG A 150 12.87 2.61 -8.80
C ARG A 150 13.13 4.10 -9.06
N VAL A 151 13.82 4.45 -10.16
CA VAL A 151 14.09 5.84 -10.53
C VAL A 151 12.79 6.61 -10.79
N ARG A 152 11.82 6.00 -11.47
CA ARG A 152 10.50 6.61 -11.71
C ARG A 152 9.74 6.86 -10.40
N HIS A 153 9.75 5.91 -9.46
CA HIS A 153 9.17 6.12 -8.12
C HIS A 153 9.89 7.20 -7.33
N MET A 154 11.22 7.30 -7.42
CA MET A 154 11.97 8.39 -6.79
C MET A 154 11.61 9.75 -7.37
N ARG A 155 11.36 9.85 -8.68
CA ARG A 155 10.85 11.08 -9.30
C ARG A 155 9.44 11.40 -8.81
N LEU A 156 8.54 10.41 -8.77
CA LEU A 156 7.18 10.61 -8.26
C LEU A 156 7.20 11.07 -6.80
N ARG A 157 8.08 10.49 -5.96
CA ARG A 157 8.27 10.87 -4.56
C ARG A 157 8.60 12.36 -4.42
N LYS A 158 9.49 12.88 -5.26
CA LYS A 158 9.83 14.32 -5.30
C LYS A 158 8.60 15.16 -5.66
N LEU A 159 7.85 14.77 -6.68
CA LEU A 159 6.64 15.50 -7.11
C LEU A 159 5.53 15.46 -6.05
N GLN A 160 5.47 14.39 -5.26
CA GLN A 160 4.53 14.24 -4.15
C GLN A 160 4.99 14.94 -2.85
N ASN A 161 6.15 15.61 -2.86
CA ASN A 161 6.78 16.25 -1.69
C ASN A 161 6.97 15.29 -0.51
N ILE A 162 7.27 14.02 -0.78
CA ILE A 162 7.57 13.03 0.26
C ILE A 162 9.06 13.15 0.61
N PRO A 163 9.43 13.35 1.89
CA PRO A 163 10.83 13.47 2.31
C PRO A 163 11.70 12.33 1.78
N GLY A 164 12.95 12.61 1.40
CA GLY A 164 13.88 11.58 0.93
C GLY A 164 14.11 10.49 1.99
N THR A 165 14.32 9.24 1.56
CA THR A 165 14.89 8.22 2.46
C THR A 165 16.30 8.66 2.81
N TYR A 166 16.54 9.06 4.05
CA TYR A 166 17.88 9.39 4.55
C TYR A 166 18.80 8.18 4.39
N ALA A 167 19.62 8.20 3.35
CA ALA A 167 20.84 7.41 3.28
C ALA A 167 21.99 8.35 3.66
N GLY A 168 22.32 8.40 4.95
CA GLY A 168 23.59 8.93 5.45
C GLY A 168 23.55 10.22 6.28
N ARG A 169 23.20 10.13 7.57
CA ARG A 169 23.96 10.77 8.67
C ARG A 169 23.55 10.16 10.01
N ARG A 170 24.53 9.90 10.87
CA ARG A 170 24.46 9.01 12.05
C ARG A 170 23.99 9.69 13.34
N GLU A 171 23.43 10.90 13.30
CA GLU A 171 23.26 11.73 14.51
C GLU A 171 21.82 12.17 14.85
N ASP A 172 20.84 12.01 13.97
CA ASP A 172 19.49 12.54 14.23
C ASP A 172 18.48 11.45 14.66
N GLN A 173 18.91 10.52 15.53
CA GLN A 173 18.09 9.41 16.02
C GLN A 173 16.97 9.86 16.98
N HIS A 174 16.91 11.13 17.39
CA HIS A 174 16.00 11.59 18.44
C HIS A 174 14.66 12.17 17.95
N GLU A 175 14.48 12.41 16.65
CA GLU A 175 13.28 13.09 16.13
C GLU A 175 12.34 12.20 15.29
N PHE A 176 12.66 10.91 15.10
CA PHE A 176 11.85 9.98 14.31
C PHE A 176 10.71 9.28 15.11
N SER A 177 10.27 9.88 16.22
CA SER A 177 9.19 9.34 17.05
C SER A 177 7.78 9.57 16.47
N THR A 178 7.59 10.50 15.52
CA THR A 178 6.27 10.95 15.08
C THR A 178 5.74 10.36 13.77
N TYR A 179 6.54 9.63 13.00
CA TYR A 179 6.08 8.91 11.79
C TYR A 179 6.02 7.39 11.96
N SER A 180 5.98 6.92 13.22
CA SER A 180 5.56 5.56 13.49
C SER A 180 4.08 5.45 13.13
N ILE A 181 3.78 4.68 12.08
CA ILE A 181 2.43 4.21 11.81
C ILE A 181 2.03 3.43 13.08
N ARG A 182 1.21 4.05 13.94
CA ARG A 182 0.63 3.35 15.08
C ARG A 182 -0.14 2.16 14.54
N CYS A 183 0.38 0.97 14.82
CA CYS A 183 -0.40 -0.25 14.78
C CYS A 183 -1.39 -0.17 15.94
N ASP A 184 -2.58 0.38 15.71
CA ASP A 184 -3.68 0.06 16.61
C ASP A 184 -3.93 -1.44 16.50
N ARG A 185 -3.60 -2.14 17.59
CA ARG A 185 -3.90 -3.55 17.79
C ARG A 185 -5.40 -3.74 17.49
N PRO A 186 -5.81 -4.74 16.69
CA PRO A 186 -7.24 -4.99 16.45
C PRO A 186 -7.93 -5.24 17.80
N PRO A 187 -9.08 -4.60 18.08
CA PRO A 187 -9.80 -4.79 19.33
C PRO A 187 -10.41 -6.20 19.34
N GLY A 188 -9.82 -7.12 20.10
CA GLY A 188 -10.33 -8.49 20.21
C GLY A 188 -9.36 -9.55 20.72
N ALA A 189 -8.07 -9.24 20.89
CA ALA A 189 -7.05 -10.25 21.23
C ALA A 189 -6.88 -10.56 22.73
N ASP A 190 -7.63 -9.93 23.64
CA ASP A 190 -7.53 -10.21 25.09
C ASP A 190 -8.92 -10.38 25.72
N ARG A 191 -9.47 -11.60 25.62
CA ARG A 191 -10.49 -12.10 26.54
C ARG A 191 -10.31 -13.60 26.77
N ALA A 192 -9.21 -13.97 27.40
CA ALA A 192 -9.14 -15.23 28.14
C ALA A 192 -9.88 -15.00 29.47
N ALA A 193 -11.06 -15.59 29.60
CA ALA A 193 -11.79 -15.64 30.87
C ALA A 193 -11.15 -16.66 31.83
N PRO A 194 -11.10 -16.41 33.15
CA PRO A 194 -10.70 -17.40 34.13
C PRO A 194 -11.92 -18.25 34.56
N GLY A 195 -11.95 -19.53 34.19
CA GLY A 195 -12.78 -20.54 34.86
C GLY A 195 -11.94 -21.18 35.97
N ALA A 196 -12.20 -20.95 37.26
CA ALA A 196 -13.31 -21.43 38.10
C ALA A 196 -12.99 -22.75 38.83
N ALA A 197 -13.16 -22.68 40.16
CA ALA A 197 -13.50 -23.73 41.12
C ALA A 197 -12.40 -24.65 41.69
N THR A 198 -11.75 -24.20 42.77
CA THR A 198 -11.31 -25.06 43.87
C THR A 198 -12.49 -25.30 44.83
N ALA A 199 -13.04 -26.51 44.81
CA ALA A 199 -13.99 -26.99 45.80
C ALA A 199 -13.25 -27.67 46.97
N LYS A 200 -13.49 -27.21 48.20
CA LYS A 200 -13.34 -27.99 49.44
C LYS A 200 -14.74 -28.25 50.00
N PRO A 201 -15.01 -29.47 50.46
CA PRO A 201 -15.33 -29.71 51.87
C PRO A 201 -14.48 -30.90 52.37
N GLY A 202 -14.23 -31.17 53.64
CA GLY A 202 -14.91 -30.90 54.89
C GLY A 202 -14.56 -32.07 55.80
N ARG A 203 -13.92 -31.77 56.93
CA ARG A 203 -13.81 -32.51 58.20
C ARG A 203 -14.29 -33.97 58.26
N ALA A 204 -13.38 -34.85 58.69
CA ALA A 204 -13.59 -35.75 59.82
C ALA A 204 -12.35 -35.63 60.73
#